data_AF-A0A951I8T1-F1
#
_entry.id   AF-A0A951I8T1-F1
#
_cell.length_a   1.000
_cell.length_b   1.000
_cell.length_c   1.000
_cell.angle_alpha   90.00
_cell.angle_beta   90.00
_cell.angle_gamma   90.00
#
_symmetry.space_group_name_H-M   'P 1'
#
loop_
_entity.id
_entity.type
_entity.pdbx_description
1 polymer ?
#
loop_
_entity_poly.entity_id
_entity_poly.type
_entity_poly.pdbx_seq_one_letter_code
_entity_poly.pdbx_strand_id
1 'polypeptide(L)'
;MKTSPISILQVPLEEAGVSGRLAEAAKSHGYHTLAELFRMPVAELVEADWITPQIWTQLLRLAVAMPPTDRDTLETEDTEPTPDL
;
A
#
# COMPACT_ATOMS: atom_id res chain seq x y z
N MET A 1 13.91 -17.73 -18.05
CA MET A 1 12.56 -17.37 -17.59
C MET A 1 12.71 -16.12 -16.73
N LYS A 2 12.26 -14.94 -17.19
CA LYS A 2 12.25 -13.73 -16.36
C LYS A 2 11.01 -13.82 -15.47
N THR A 3 11.17 -14.23 -14.22
CA THR A 3 10.15 -14.02 -13.19
C THR A 3 10.10 -12.53 -12.93
N SER A 4 9.10 -11.85 -13.47
CA SER A 4 8.78 -10.49 -13.03
C SER A 4 8.59 -10.53 -11.51
N PRO A 5 9.22 -9.65 -10.73
CA PRO A 5 8.97 -9.59 -9.30
C PRO A 5 7.48 -9.29 -9.12
N ILE A 6 6.76 -10.21 -8.49
CA ILE A 6 5.41 -9.93 -8.03
C ILE A 6 5.57 -8.76 -7.04
N SER A 7 5.06 -7.59 -7.42
CA SER A 7 5.14 -6.41 -6.55
C SER A 7 4.38 -6.72 -5.27
N ILE A 8 5.07 -6.69 -4.13
CA ILE A 8 4.50 -6.99 -2.80
C ILE A 8 3.28 -6.11 -2.49
N LEU A 9 3.15 -4.97 -3.19
CA LEU A 9 2.04 -4.05 -3.11
C LEU A 9 0.72 -4.61 -3.66
N GLN A 10 0.77 -5.47 -4.67
CA GLN A 10 -0.42 -6.07 -5.29
C GLN A 10 -0.84 -7.39 -4.62
N VAL A 11 -0.05 -7.86 -3.66
CA VAL A 11 -0.32 -9.10 -2.94
C VAL A 11 -1.45 -8.85 -1.91
N PRO A 12 -2.38 -9.80 -1.71
CA PRO A 12 -3.39 -9.70 -0.67
C PRO A 12 -2.77 -9.47 0.70
N LEU A 13 -3.46 -8.72 1.56
CA LEU A 13 -2.98 -8.42 2.91
C LEU A 13 -2.60 -9.70 3.70
N GLU A 14 -3.35 -10.79 3.55
CA GLU A 14 -3.03 -12.09 4.19
C GLU A 14 -1.67 -12.65 3.81
N GLU A 15 -1.27 -12.45 2.55
CA GLU A 15 -0.07 -13.02 1.95
C GLU A 15 1.12 -12.06 2.07
N ALA A 16 0.86 -10.78 2.31
CA ALA A 16 1.87 -9.74 2.50
C ALA A 16 2.54 -9.76 3.89
N GLY A 17 2.22 -10.75 4.74
CA GLY A 17 2.80 -10.90 6.07
C GLY A 17 2.34 -9.86 7.09
N VAL A 18 1.20 -9.20 6.84
CA VAL A 18 0.57 -8.32 7.84
C VAL A 18 -0.15 -9.13 8.90
N SER A 19 -0.37 -8.55 10.08
CA SER A 19 -1.11 -9.27 11.13
C SER A 19 -2.57 -9.47 10.72
N GLY A 20 -3.17 -10.60 11.11
CA GLY A 20 -4.58 -10.88 10.80
C GLY A 20 -5.54 -9.78 11.28
N ARG A 21 -5.22 -9.12 12.41
CA ARG A 21 -5.99 -7.99 12.93
C ARG A 21 -5.93 -6.75 12.03
N LEU A 22 -4.76 -6.47 11.47
CA LEU A 22 -4.59 -5.39 10.49
C LEU A 22 -5.30 -5.73 9.18
N ALA A 23 -5.14 -6.96 8.69
CA ALA A 23 -5.81 -7.41 7.46
C ALA A 23 -7.35 -7.33 7.60
N GLU A 24 -7.91 -7.80 8.71
CA GLU A 24 -9.35 -7.77 8.96
C GLU A 24 -9.89 -6.35 9.10
N ALA A 25 -9.18 -5.47 9.81
CA ALA A 25 -9.56 -4.07 9.92
C ALA A 25 -9.50 -3.37 8.56
N ALA A 26 -8.39 -3.51 7.84
CA ALA A 26 -8.23 -2.93 6.50
C ALA A 26 -9.33 -3.43 5.52
N LYS A 27 -9.64 -4.73 5.53
CA LYS A 27 -10.72 -5.31 4.69
C LYS A 27 -12.10 -4.81 5.04
N SER A 28 -12.40 -4.63 6.32
CA SER A 28 -13.67 -4.07 6.78
C SER A 28 -13.89 -2.64 6.27
N HIS A 29 -12.81 -1.95 5.92
CA HIS A 29 -12.80 -0.60 5.33
C HIS A 29 -12.53 -0.59 3.82
N GLY A 30 -12.54 -1.75 3.16
CA GLY A 30 -12.46 -1.87 1.70
C GLY A 30 -11.04 -2.00 1.12
N TYR A 31 -10.01 -2.14 1.96
CA TYR A 31 -8.63 -2.33 1.54
C TYR A 31 -8.27 -3.82 1.51
N HIS A 32 -7.86 -4.32 0.36
CA HIS A 32 -7.58 -5.75 0.11
C HIS A 32 -6.09 -6.01 -0.12
N THR A 33 -5.34 -5.00 -0.54
CA THR A 33 -3.91 -5.07 -0.85
C THR A 33 -3.11 -3.99 -0.11
N LEU A 34 -1.78 -4.16 -0.01
CA LEU A 34 -0.91 -3.13 0.54
C LEU A 34 -0.93 -1.85 -0.30
N ALA A 35 -1.03 -1.93 -1.63
CA ALA A 35 -1.12 -0.78 -2.51
C ALA A 35 -2.30 0.14 -2.16
N GLU A 36 -3.48 -0.46 -1.96
CA GLU A 36 -4.69 0.28 -1.60
C GLU A 36 -4.56 0.92 -0.22
N LEU A 37 -3.98 0.19 0.74
CA LEU A 37 -3.76 0.68 2.10
C LEU A 37 -2.74 1.82 2.16
N PHE A 38 -1.66 1.75 1.38
CA PHE A 38 -0.64 2.81 1.30
C PHE A 38 -1.06 4.01 0.43
N ARG A 39 -2.09 3.88 -0.40
CA ARG A 39 -2.73 5.00 -1.08
C ARG A 39 -3.60 5.84 -0.15
N MET A 40 -3.96 5.34 1.02
CA MET A 40 -4.73 6.09 2.01
C MET A 40 -3.95 7.34 2.45
N PRO A 41 -4.56 8.53 2.39
CA PRO A 41 -3.94 9.75 2.91
C PRO A 41 -3.63 9.60 4.40
N VAL A 42 -2.46 10.10 4.81
CA VAL A 42 -2.05 10.05 6.23
C VAL A 42 -3.09 10.72 7.13
N ALA A 43 -3.77 11.78 6.66
CA ALA A 43 -4.84 12.45 7.41
C ALA A 43 -6.01 11.50 7.71
N GLU A 44 -6.48 10.75 6.72
CA GLU A 44 -7.55 9.76 6.89
C GLU A 44 -7.10 8.62 7.82
N LEU A 45 -5.83 8.23 7.73
CA LEU A 45 -5.25 7.18 8.55
C LEU A 45 -5.11 7.60 10.02
N VAL A 46 -4.91 8.90 10.30
CA VAL A 46 -4.87 9.45 11.66
C VAL A 46 -6.28 9.58 12.26
N GLU A 47 -7.28 9.89 11.43
CA GLU A 47 -8.68 10.02 11.88
C GLU A 47 -9.42 8.67 11.98
N ALA A 48 -8.87 7.61 11.39
CA ALA A 48 -9.45 6.28 11.41
C ALA A 48 -9.48 5.68 12.83
N ASP A 49 -10.68 5.39 13.33
CA ASP A 49 -10.96 4.85 14.66
C ASP A 49 -10.40 3.43 14.89
N TRP A 50 -10.20 2.67 13.81
CA TRP A 50 -9.62 1.33 13.84
C TRP A 50 -8.08 1.33 13.87
N ILE A 51 -7.43 2.48 13.66
CA ILE A 51 -5.98 2.62 13.70
C ILE A 51 -5.52 2.75 15.15
N THR A 52 -5.23 1.61 15.74
CA THR A 52 -4.60 1.53 17.06
C THR A 52 -3.09 1.82 16.98
N PRO A 53 -2.42 2.22 18.09
CA PRO A 53 -0.96 2.38 18.11
C PRO A 53 -0.19 1.15 17.63
N GLN A 54 -0.72 -0.05 17.88
CA GLN A 54 -0.12 -1.30 17.40
C GLN A 54 -0.23 -1.44 15.88
N ILE A 55 -1.39 -1.13 15.31
CA ILE A 55 -1.62 -1.14 13.86
C ILE A 55 -0.73 -0.08 13.18
N TRP A 56 -0.68 1.13 13.73
CA TRP A 56 0.19 2.20 13.25
C TRP A 56 1.66 1.76 13.19
N THR A 57 2.15 1.13 14.27
CA THR A 57 3.52 0.62 14.32
C THR A 57 3.77 -0.45 13.25
N GLN A 58 2.79 -1.32 12.96
CA GLN A 58 2.91 -2.33 11.90
C GLN A 58 2.97 -1.68 10.52
N LEU A 59 2.13 -0.69 10.25
CA LEU A 59 2.14 0.05 8.98
C LEU A 59 3.48 0.76 8.75
N LEU A 60 4.04 1.40 9.78
CA LEU A 60 5.36 2.02 9.69
C LEU A 60 6.46 1.00 9.39
N ARG A 61 6.43 -0.18 10.03
CA ARG A 61 7.42 -1.24 9.76
C ARG A 61 7.33 -1.74 8.33
N LEU A 62 6.12 -1.89 7.80
CA LEU A 62 5.89 -2.25 6.40
C LEU A 62 6.40 -1.15 5.46
N ALA A 63 6.07 0.11 5.73
CA ALA A 63 6.53 1.27 4.96
C ALA A 63 8.06 1.36 4.87
N VAL A 64 8.77 1.04 5.95
CA VAL A 64 10.25 1.04 6.00
C VAL A 64 10.84 -0.20 5.31
N ALA A 65 10.15 -1.34 5.35
CA ALA A 65 10.64 -2.58 4.73
C ALA A 65 10.44 -2.62 3.21
N MET A 66 9.55 -1.79 2.67
CA MET A 66 9.34 -1.71 1.22
C MET A 66 10.46 -0.91 0.54
N PRO A 67 10.97 -1.39 -0.61
CA PRO A 67 11.95 -0.64 -1.38
C PRO A 67 11.33 0.70 -1.85
N PRO A 68 12.11 1.80 -1.86
CA PRO A 68 11.61 3.13 -2.25
C PRO A 68 11.14 3.21 -3.70
N THR A 69 11.51 2.24 -4.54
CA THR A 69 11.35 2.22 -5.99
C THR A 69 9.90 2.07 -6.48
N ASP A 70 8.96 1.57 -5.66
CA ASP A 70 7.56 1.43 -6.09
C ASP A 70 6.74 2.74 -5.96
N ARG A 71 7.31 3.79 -5.35
CA ARG A 71 6.63 5.09 -5.22
C ARG A 71 6.67 5.88 -6.54
N ASP A 72 7.79 5.82 -7.27
CA ASP A 72 7.92 6.41 -8.61
C ASP A 72 6.98 5.74 -9.63
N THR A 73 6.70 4.44 -9.50
CA THR A 73 5.78 3.69 -10.38
C THR A 73 4.31 4.05 -10.18
N LEU A 74 3.96 4.65 -9.03
CA LEU A 74 2.59 5.10 -8.74
C LEU A 74 2.30 6.51 -9.27
N GLU A 75 3.34 7.27 -9.64
CA GLU A 75 3.23 8.59 -10.27
C GLU A 75 3.37 8.55 -11.80
N THR A 76 3.58 7.37 -12.41
CA THR A 76 3.86 7.24 -13.86
C THR A 76 2.70 6.76 -14.75
N GLU A 77 1.45 6.96 -14.34
CA GLU A 77 0.28 6.81 -15.22
C GLU A 77 -0.55 8.10 -15.23
N ASP A 78 -0.01 9.21 -15.75
CA ASP A 78 -0.79 10.26 -16.46
C ASP A 78 0.15 11.37 -16.99
N THR A 79 0.84 11.11 -18.10
CA THR A 79 1.16 12.18 -19.06
C THR A 79 1.54 11.55 -20.40
N GLU A 80 0.52 11.43 -21.24
CA GLU A 80 0.66 11.27 -22.68
C GLU A 80 1.63 12.35 -23.22
N PRO A 81 2.67 12.02 -24.00
CA PRO A 81 3.46 13.04 -24.67
C PRO A 81 2.57 13.67 -25.74
N THR A 82 2.02 14.86 -25.49
CA THR A 82 1.34 15.64 -26.52
C THR A 82 2.38 15.91 -27.63
N PRO A 83 2.14 15.48 -28.88
CA PRO A 83 3.09 15.70 -29.96
C PRO A 83 3.15 17.19 -30.30
N ASP A 84 4.37 17.72 -30.40
CA ASP A 84 4.68 19.06 -30.89
C ASP A 84 3.93 19.37 -32.20
N LEU A 85 3.22 20.49 -32.21
CA LEU A 85 2.67 21.17 -33.39
C LEU A 85 3.45 22.45 -33.67
#